data_AF-A0A819D899-F1
#
_entry.id   AF-A0A819D899-F1
#
_cell.length_a   1.000
_cell.length_b   1.000
_cell.length_c   1.000
_cell.angle_alpha   90.00
_cell.angle_beta   90.00
_cell.angle_gamma   90.00
#
_symmetry.space_group_name_H-M   'P 1'
#
loop_
_entity.id
_entity.type
_entity.pdbx_description
1 polymer ?
#
loop_
_entity_poly.entity_id
_entity_poly.type
_entity_poly.pdbx_seq_one_letter_code
_entity_poly.pdbx_strand_id
1 'polypeptide(L)'
;MAYDNLIIPLLRRMINLEELKLFLSVIRFDSTYIDGIQLHDEVLIYIPRLNKLTFSIDTILFNNNIKIDHRSNEEIQRSFIGRVYGEIGSDVQTIVMKNKGMCHVYSLPYQFEDFCRLNNSFQGGMFDKVQCLVMIDEIYPFEHHFFQLISQDFPFLKELYIVNCHPQKDKQHSSTLIRFPYLWLLDIDMAHMDYVEEFLFDKNIHLPRLLNLSIKYEPFAIVTNNFTNDAARVTCGKLKYLEISEPFVRPENFHQYFPLLL
;
A
#
# COMPACT_ATOMS: atom_id res chain seq x y z
N MET A 1 11.01 -5.24 19.50
CA MET A 1 12.48 -5.19 19.70
C MET A 1 13.08 -3.86 19.26
N ALA A 2 13.09 -3.50 17.97
CA ALA A 2 13.67 -2.21 17.56
C ALA A 2 12.88 -0.98 18.07
N TYR A 3 11.55 -1.03 18.00
CA TYR A 3 10.68 0.03 18.52
C TYR A 3 10.93 0.30 20.02
N ASP A 4 10.85 -0.75 20.84
CA ASP A 4 10.97 -0.67 22.30
C ASP A 4 12.37 -0.27 22.76
N ASN A 5 13.41 -0.79 22.10
CA ASN A 5 14.78 -0.65 22.57
C ASN A 5 15.54 0.52 21.94
N LEU A 6 15.12 1.01 20.76
CA LEU A 6 15.83 2.05 20.03
C LEU A 6 14.98 3.30 19.83
N ILE A 7 13.75 3.16 19.32
CA ILE A 7 12.92 4.30 18.94
C ILE A 7 12.38 5.02 20.18
N ILE A 8 11.77 4.30 21.12
CA ILE A 8 11.21 4.91 22.34
C ILE A 8 12.29 5.65 23.14
N PRO A 9 13.45 5.05 23.49
CA PRO A 9 14.48 5.74 24.24
C PRO A 9 15.04 6.97 23.52
N LEU A 10 15.12 6.94 22.19
CA LEU A 10 15.55 8.09 21.40
C LEU A 10 14.53 9.24 21.50
N LEU A 11 13.24 8.97 21.26
CA LEU A 11 12.19 9.98 21.30
C LEU A 11 12.07 10.61 22.69
N ARG A 12 12.17 9.80 23.76
CA ARG A 12 12.14 10.29 25.16
C ARG A 12 13.24 11.29 25.51
N ARG A 13 14.35 11.30 24.77
CA ARG A 13 15.46 12.25 25.00
C ARG A 13 15.21 13.61 24.37
N MET A 14 14.20 13.74 23.51
CA MET A 14 13.90 14.96 22.76
C MET A 14 13.02 15.94 23.55
N ILE A 15 13.30 16.15 24.84
CA ILE A 15 12.43 16.87 25.79
C ILE A 15 12.03 18.30 25.38
N ASN A 16 12.81 18.93 24.51
CA ASN A 16 12.60 20.31 24.05
C ASN A 16 11.93 20.38 22.67
N LEU A 17 11.57 19.25 22.07
CA LEU A 17 10.98 19.19 20.75
C LEU A 17 9.55 19.76 20.76
N GLU A 18 9.29 20.70 19.86
CA GLU A 18 7.98 21.37 19.74
C GLU A 18 7.14 20.79 18.60
N GLU A 19 7.78 20.35 17.51
CA GLU A 19 7.15 19.69 16.37
C GLU A 19 7.83 18.36 16.06
N LEU A 20 7.04 17.31 15.81
CA LEU A 20 7.55 16.00 15.38
C LEU A 20 6.78 15.50 14.16
N LYS A 21 7.51 15.14 13.11
CA LYS A 21 7.00 14.37 11.97
C LYS A 21 7.55 12.94 12.05
N LEU A 22 6.70 11.98 12.39
CA LEU A 22 7.07 10.59 12.67
C LEU A 22 6.52 9.64 11.61
N PHE A 23 7.41 9.04 10.82
CA PHE A 23 7.08 7.88 9.98
C PHE A 23 7.65 6.64 10.63
N LEU A 24 6.83 5.62 10.86
CA LEU A 24 7.22 4.43 11.59
C LEU A 24 6.55 3.19 10.98
N SER A 25 7.33 2.17 10.63
CA SER A 25 6.81 0.84 10.30
C SER A 25 7.46 -0.20 11.21
N VAL A 26 6.65 -0.98 11.92
CA VAL A 26 7.12 -1.88 12.97
C VAL A 26 6.47 -3.25 12.84
N ILE A 27 7.29 -4.28 12.93
CA ILE A 27 6.84 -5.66 13.15
C ILE A 27 6.97 -5.96 14.65
N ARG A 28 5.86 -6.32 15.29
CA ARG A 28 5.82 -6.72 16.69
C ARG A 28 5.50 -8.21 16.80
N PHE A 29 6.26 -8.88 17.66
CA PHE A 29 5.97 -10.22 18.16
C PHE A 29 5.12 -10.15 19.44
N ASP A 30 4.28 -9.14 19.54
CA ASP A 30 3.37 -8.86 20.65
C ASP A 30 1.93 -9.04 20.17
N SER A 31 0.95 -8.92 21.06
CA SER A 31 -0.46 -9.01 20.73
C SER A 31 -1.13 -7.68 20.42
N THR A 32 -0.48 -6.53 20.63
CA THR A 32 -1.14 -5.21 20.57
C THR A 32 -0.57 -4.27 19.51
N TYR A 33 -1.46 -3.53 18.84
CA TYR A 33 -1.09 -2.45 17.93
C TYR A 33 -0.53 -1.25 18.71
N ILE A 34 0.27 -0.40 18.05
CA ILE A 34 0.64 0.90 18.61
C ILE A 34 -0.57 1.82 18.45
N ASP A 35 -1.28 2.06 19.55
CA ASP A 35 -2.45 2.92 19.59
C ASP A 35 -2.13 4.29 20.23
N GLY A 36 -3.15 5.14 20.36
CA GLY A 36 -2.98 6.49 20.91
C GLY A 36 -2.66 6.52 22.40
N ILE A 37 -3.02 5.47 23.14
CA ILE A 37 -2.71 5.31 24.57
C ILE A 37 -1.24 4.95 24.72
N GLN A 38 -0.77 3.91 24.03
CA GLN A 38 0.61 3.48 24.06
C GLN A 38 1.55 4.59 23.58
N LEU A 39 1.23 5.24 22.46
CA LEU A 39 2.05 6.34 21.94
C LEU A 39 2.17 7.48 22.96
N HIS A 40 1.08 7.83 23.64
CA HIS A 40 1.12 8.85 24.67
C HIS A 40 1.98 8.45 25.86
N ASP A 41 1.70 7.29 26.45
CA ASP A 41 2.32 6.85 27.70
C ASP A 41 3.80 6.50 27.53
N GLU A 42 4.18 6.01 26.34
CA GLU A 42 5.56 5.61 26.07
C GLU A 42 6.41 6.73 25.48
N VAL A 43 5.82 7.69 24.78
CA VAL A 43 6.57 8.74 24.06
C VAL A 43 6.19 10.13 24.53
N LEU A 44 4.92 10.51 24.40
CA LEU A 44 4.55 11.94 24.44
C LEU A 44 4.63 12.55 25.83
N ILE A 45 4.37 11.79 26.91
CA ILE A 45 4.54 12.31 28.27
C ILE A 45 5.98 12.75 28.56
N TYR A 46 6.96 12.26 27.80
CA TYR A 46 8.37 12.60 27.93
C TYR A 46 8.80 13.76 27.01
N ILE A 47 7.90 14.27 26.17
CA ILE A 47 8.15 15.39 25.26
C ILE A 47 7.14 16.51 25.55
N PRO A 48 7.22 17.15 26.74
CA PRO A 48 6.16 18.04 27.23
C PRO A 48 6.00 19.33 26.42
N ARG A 49 6.96 19.68 25.57
CA ARG A 49 6.89 20.86 24.69
C ARG A 49 6.28 20.56 23.33
N LEU A 50 6.00 19.30 23.02
CA LEU A 50 5.46 18.91 21.73
C LEU A 50 4.03 19.44 21.61
N ASN A 51 3.85 20.41 20.72
CA ASN A 51 2.56 21.04 20.44
C ASN A 51 1.97 20.59 19.10
N LYS A 52 2.80 19.94 18.25
CA LYS A 52 2.38 19.45 16.94
C LYS A 52 3.03 18.11 16.64
N LEU A 53 2.19 17.11 16.43
CA LEU A 53 2.60 15.78 16.01
C LEU A 53 1.92 15.44 14.70
N THR A 54 2.71 15.08 13.70
CA THR A 54 2.26 14.49 12.43
C THR A 54 2.85 13.12 12.31
N PHE A 55 2.04 12.09 12.14
CA PHE A 55 2.53 10.71 12.16
C PHE A 55 1.88 9.81 11.10
N SER A 56 2.60 8.75 10.77
CA SER A 56 2.16 7.61 9.97
C SER A 56 2.82 6.38 10.58
N ILE A 57 2.03 5.58 11.31
CA ILE A 57 2.50 4.44 12.10
C ILE A 57 1.84 3.18 11.55
N ASP A 58 2.65 2.35 10.92
CA ASP A 58 2.31 1.04 10.40
C ASP A 58 2.78 -0.05 11.37
N THR A 59 1.87 -0.87 11.87
CA THR A 59 2.14 -1.96 12.81
C THR A 59 1.69 -3.28 12.21
N ILE A 60 2.63 -4.22 12.05
CA ILE A 60 2.32 -5.64 11.83
C ILE A 60 2.44 -6.38 13.16
N LEU A 61 1.41 -7.13 13.50
CA LEU A 61 1.44 -8.11 14.57
C LEU A 61 1.63 -9.49 13.97
N PHE A 62 2.69 -10.16 14.43
CA PHE A 62 3.02 -11.51 14.01
C PHE A 62 3.47 -12.30 15.23
N ASN A 63 2.57 -13.11 15.79
CA ASN A 63 2.91 -13.93 16.95
C ASN A 63 2.14 -15.26 16.88
N ASN A 64 2.84 -16.40 16.80
CA ASN A 64 2.18 -17.71 16.74
C ASN A 64 1.69 -18.21 18.11
N ASN A 65 2.11 -17.56 19.21
CA ASN A 65 1.94 -18.06 20.57
C ASN A 65 0.92 -17.24 21.40
N ILE A 66 0.59 -16.02 20.97
CA ILE A 66 -0.30 -15.12 21.72
C ILE A 66 -1.40 -14.63 20.79
N LYS A 67 -2.66 -14.77 21.22
CA LYS A 67 -3.81 -14.25 20.47
C LYS A 67 -3.67 -12.74 20.26
N ILE A 68 -3.74 -12.32 19.01
CA ILE A 68 -3.60 -10.92 18.63
C ILE A 68 -4.87 -10.13 18.95
N ASP A 69 -4.68 -8.85 19.28
CA ASP A 69 -5.73 -7.87 19.49
C ASP A 69 -6.55 -7.66 18.20
N HIS A 70 -7.88 -7.68 18.33
CA HIS A 70 -8.83 -7.63 17.23
C HIS A 70 -9.52 -6.28 17.15
N ARG A 71 -8.86 -5.20 17.57
CA ARG A 71 -9.46 -3.87 17.57
C ARG A 71 -9.94 -3.45 16.18
N SER A 72 -11.08 -2.80 16.13
CA SER A 72 -11.61 -2.18 14.91
C SER A 72 -10.94 -0.83 14.61
N ASN A 73 -11.17 -0.30 13.41
CA ASN A 73 -10.77 1.06 13.06
C ASN A 73 -11.32 2.09 14.06
N GLU A 74 -12.58 1.98 14.45
CA GLU A 74 -13.21 2.90 15.39
C GLU A 74 -12.59 2.82 16.79
N GLU A 75 -12.13 1.64 17.23
CA GLU A 75 -11.47 1.46 18.52
C GLU A 75 -10.05 2.02 18.52
N ILE A 76 -9.30 1.81 17.43
CA ILE A 76 -8.01 2.47 17.24
C ILE A 76 -8.20 3.97 17.22
N GLN A 77 -9.13 4.50 16.42
CA GLN A 77 -9.34 5.94 16.33
C GLN A 77 -9.75 6.56 17.67
N ARG A 78 -10.64 5.89 18.41
CA ARG A 78 -11.07 6.33 19.75
C ARG A 78 -9.92 6.47 20.74
N SER A 79 -8.85 5.66 20.62
CA SER A 79 -7.68 5.75 21.50
C SER A 79 -6.91 7.08 21.38
N PHE A 80 -7.11 7.83 20.29
CA PHE A 80 -6.50 9.14 20.04
C PHE A 80 -7.40 10.32 20.43
N ILE A 81 -8.68 10.10 20.77
CA ILE A 81 -9.61 11.19 21.14
C ILE A 81 -9.15 11.87 22.44
N GLY A 82 -9.25 13.21 22.48
CA GLY A 82 -8.99 14.02 23.68
C GLY A 82 -7.51 14.21 24.00
N ARG A 83 -6.62 13.92 23.06
CA ARG A 83 -5.16 14.08 23.18
C ARG A 83 -4.67 15.15 22.19
N VAL A 84 -3.38 15.47 22.20
CA VAL A 84 -2.75 16.51 21.31
C VAL A 84 -2.73 16.09 19.82
N TYR A 85 -3.46 15.03 19.48
CA TYR A 85 -3.55 14.52 18.12
C TYR A 85 -4.60 15.35 17.37
N GLY A 86 -4.29 15.72 16.12
CA GLY A 86 -5.30 16.24 15.20
C GLY A 86 -6.29 15.16 14.79
N GLU A 87 -7.01 15.40 13.70
CA GLU A 87 -7.80 14.36 13.05
C GLU A 87 -6.88 13.21 12.61
N ILE A 88 -7.38 11.97 12.68
CA ILE A 88 -6.61 10.78 12.32
C ILE A 88 -7.42 9.85 11.42
N GLY A 89 -6.72 9.12 10.55
CA GLY A 89 -7.25 7.98 9.83
C GLY A 89 -6.64 6.67 10.36
N SER A 90 -7.31 5.56 10.09
CA SER A 90 -6.79 4.23 10.37
C SER A 90 -7.27 3.21 9.37
N ASP A 91 -6.43 2.22 9.09
CA ASP A 91 -6.71 1.06 8.26
C ASP A 91 -6.27 -0.22 9.01
N VAL A 92 -7.22 -0.88 9.67
CA VAL A 92 -6.99 -2.11 10.43
C VAL A 92 -7.47 -3.34 9.65
N GLN A 93 -6.57 -4.31 9.50
CA GLN A 93 -6.89 -5.64 8.99
C GLN A 93 -6.43 -6.70 10.00
N THR A 94 -7.35 -7.56 10.46
CA THR A 94 -7.02 -8.69 11.33
C THR A 94 -7.35 -10.02 10.68
N ILE A 95 -6.35 -10.91 10.59
CA ILE A 95 -6.45 -12.22 9.95
C ILE A 95 -6.45 -13.27 11.06
N VAL A 96 -7.65 -13.57 11.58
CA VAL A 96 -7.84 -14.46 12.75
C VAL A 96 -7.21 -15.83 12.54
N MET A 97 -7.39 -16.44 11.36
CA MET A 97 -6.87 -17.79 11.08
C MET A 97 -5.35 -17.89 11.08
N LYS A 98 -4.65 -16.81 10.74
CA LYS A 98 -3.19 -16.76 10.70
C LYS A 98 -2.58 -16.17 11.96
N ASN A 99 -3.42 -15.78 12.93
CA ASN A 99 -3.04 -14.96 14.07
C ASN A 99 -2.07 -13.86 13.64
N LYS A 100 -2.52 -13.03 12.69
CA LYS A 100 -1.77 -11.90 12.13
C LYS A 100 -2.66 -10.66 12.14
N GLY A 101 -2.06 -9.51 12.46
CA GLY A 101 -2.73 -8.22 12.45
C GLY A 101 -1.93 -7.18 11.67
N MET A 102 -2.60 -6.27 11.00
CA MET A 102 -2.01 -5.09 10.38
C MET A 102 -2.85 -3.88 10.79
N CYS A 103 -2.20 -2.81 11.20
CA CYS A 103 -2.85 -1.54 11.52
C CYS A 103 -1.95 -0.42 11.03
N HIS A 104 -2.49 0.41 10.14
CA HIS A 104 -1.88 1.69 9.80
C HIS A 104 -2.72 2.79 10.43
N VAL A 105 -2.11 3.65 11.24
CA VAL A 105 -2.76 4.82 11.85
C VAL A 105 -1.95 6.07 11.53
N TYR A 106 -2.63 7.14 11.13
CA TYR A 106 -1.97 8.33 10.59
C TYR A 106 -2.73 9.63 10.89
N SER A 107 -2.00 10.74 10.90
CA SER A 107 -2.57 12.08 11.01
C SER A 107 -3.21 12.55 9.71
N LEU A 108 -4.27 13.32 9.83
CA LEU A 108 -4.93 14.02 8.73
C LEU A 108 -4.74 15.55 8.87
N PRO A 109 -4.54 16.28 7.76
CA PRO A 109 -4.31 15.77 6.40
C PRO A 109 -2.98 14.99 6.31
N TYR A 110 -2.93 13.97 5.45
CA TYR A 110 -1.76 13.13 5.29
C TYR A 110 -0.59 13.90 4.67
N GLN A 111 0.60 13.84 5.29
CA GLN A 111 1.74 14.68 4.89
C GLN A 111 2.97 13.89 4.40
N PHE A 112 2.88 12.58 4.23
CA PHE A 112 4.01 11.75 3.79
C PHE A 112 3.88 11.38 2.31
N GLU A 113 5.00 11.09 1.67
CA GLU A 113 5.05 10.68 0.26
C GLU A 113 4.74 9.19 0.08
N ASP A 114 4.96 8.38 1.11
CA ASP A 114 4.73 6.95 1.10
C ASP A 114 3.49 6.61 1.91
N PHE A 115 2.60 5.79 1.36
CA PHE A 115 1.49 5.19 2.10
C PHE A 115 1.60 3.66 2.03
N CYS A 116 1.79 3.03 3.19
CA CYS A 116 2.04 1.60 3.28
C CYS A 116 0.79 0.84 3.71
N ARG A 117 0.53 -0.31 3.07
CA ARG A 117 -0.50 -1.30 3.44
C ARG A 117 -1.94 -0.79 3.42
N LEU A 118 -2.28 -0.03 2.39
CA LEU A 118 -3.68 0.27 2.11
C LEU A 118 -4.43 -1.04 1.79
N ASN A 119 -5.58 -1.24 2.44
CA ASN A 119 -6.40 -2.45 2.31
C ASN A 119 -7.88 -2.11 2.06
N ASN A 120 -8.76 -3.10 1.92
CA ASN A 120 -10.19 -2.86 1.61
C ASN A 120 -10.97 -2.13 2.72
N SER A 121 -10.37 -1.85 3.87
CA SER A 121 -10.97 -0.99 4.89
C SER A 121 -10.90 0.50 4.54
N PHE A 122 -10.11 0.87 3.53
CA PHE A 122 -9.94 2.25 3.11
C PHE A 122 -11.27 2.89 2.69
N GLN A 123 -11.64 3.98 3.37
CA GLN A 123 -12.92 4.69 3.16
C GLN A 123 -12.80 5.90 2.24
N GLY A 124 -11.61 6.14 1.71
CA GLY A 124 -11.31 7.27 0.83
C GLY A 124 -10.80 8.52 1.54
N GLY A 125 -10.39 9.51 0.75
CA GLY A 125 -9.88 10.81 1.23
C GLY A 125 -8.93 11.49 0.24
N MET A 126 -8.38 12.65 0.59
CA MET A 126 -7.41 13.34 -0.27
C MET A 126 -5.98 13.12 0.22
N PHE A 127 -5.19 12.41 -0.57
CA PHE A 127 -3.79 12.06 -0.29
C PHE A 127 -2.85 12.65 -1.34
N ASP A 128 -2.91 13.97 -1.51
CA ASP A 128 -2.18 14.72 -2.55
C ASP A 128 -0.65 14.72 -2.39
N LYS A 129 -0.14 14.35 -1.20
CA LYS A 129 1.31 14.18 -0.97
C LYS A 129 1.84 12.80 -1.36
N VAL A 130 0.97 11.80 -1.42
CA VAL A 130 1.38 10.42 -1.63
C VAL A 130 1.78 10.20 -3.09
N GLN A 131 2.98 9.67 -3.26
CA GLN A 131 3.60 9.33 -4.54
C GLN A 131 3.90 7.84 -4.62
N CYS A 132 4.09 7.15 -3.49
CA CYS A 132 4.29 5.71 -3.43
C CYS A 132 3.18 5.07 -2.59
N LEU A 133 2.49 4.08 -3.18
CA LEU A 133 1.41 3.36 -2.52
C LEU A 133 1.67 1.85 -2.55
N VAL A 134 1.62 1.24 -1.36
CA VAL A 134 1.62 -0.22 -1.23
C VAL A 134 0.23 -0.68 -0.80
N MET A 135 -0.42 -1.47 -1.65
CA MET A 135 -1.72 -2.08 -1.40
C MET A 135 -1.55 -3.56 -1.02
N ILE A 136 -2.06 -3.93 0.15
CA ILE A 136 -2.03 -5.31 0.67
C ILE A 136 -3.40 -5.65 1.22
N ASP A 137 -3.97 -6.77 0.78
CA ASP A 137 -5.10 -7.37 1.46
C ASP A 137 -5.02 -8.89 1.37
N GLU A 138 -4.90 -9.56 2.51
CA GLU A 138 -4.79 -11.02 2.57
C GLU A 138 -6.13 -11.75 2.60
N ILE A 139 -7.25 -11.04 2.67
CA ILE A 139 -8.59 -11.63 2.86
C ILE A 139 -9.48 -11.37 1.64
N TYR A 140 -9.47 -10.14 1.13
CA TYR A 140 -10.39 -9.69 0.10
C TYR A 140 -9.65 -9.24 -1.16
N PRO A 141 -10.16 -9.55 -2.36
CA PRO A 141 -9.62 -9.00 -3.60
C PRO A 141 -9.81 -7.47 -3.68
N PHE A 142 -9.01 -6.79 -4.48
CA PHE A 142 -9.25 -5.39 -4.85
C PHE A 142 -10.08 -5.34 -6.13
N GLU A 143 -11.35 -4.96 -6.02
CA GLU A 143 -12.25 -4.89 -7.16
C GLU A 143 -11.99 -3.64 -8.02
N HIS A 144 -12.51 -3.62 -9.26
CA HIS A 144 -12.32 -2.50 -10.20
C HIS A 144 -12.68 -1.13 -9.60
N HIS A 145 -13.80 -1.04 -8.87
CA HIS A 145 -14.22 0.21 -8.22
C HIS A 145 -13.19 0.71 -7.18
N PHE A 146 -12.40 -0.20 -6.60
CA PHE A 146 -11.41 0.15 -5.61
C PHE A 146 -10.27 0.91 -6.28
N PHE A 147 -9.80 0.44 -7.44
CA PHE A 147 -8.82 1.19 -8.24
C PHE A 147 -9.34 2.54 -8.73
N GLN A 148 -10.65 2.67 -8.97
CA GLN A 148 -11.26 3.96 -9.26
C GLN A 148 -11.13 4.92 -8.07
N LEU A 149 -11.44 4.47 -6.85
CA LEU A 149 -11.23 5.24 -5.62
C LEU A 149 -9.77 5.64 -5.46
N ILE A 150 -8.83 4.69 -5.61
CA ILE A 150 -7.39 4.97 -5.53
C ILE A 150 -6.95 6.04 -6.56
N SER A 151 -7.44 5.97 -7.80
CA SER A 151 -7.08 6.96 -8.81
C SER A 151 -7.55 8.39 -8.49
N GLN A 152 -8.63 8.53 -7.72
CA GLN A 152 -9.20 9.81 -7.31
C GLN A 152 -8.49 10.37 -6.08
N ASP A 153 -8.23 9.51 -5.11
CA ASP A 153 -7.72 9.87 -3.79
C ASP A 153 -6.19 10.08 -3.78
N PHE A 154 -5.49 9.47 -4.73
CA PHE A 154 -4.04 9.55 -4.91
C PHE A 154 -3.67 10.17 -6.28
N PRO A 155 -4.02 11.44 -6.53
CA PRO A 155 -3.95 12.05 -7.86
C PRO A 155 -2.53 12.20 -8.42
N PHE A 156 -1.50 12.13 -7.57
CA PHE A 156 -0.08 12.27 -7.93
C PHE A 156 0.72 10.97 -7.77
N LEU A 157 0.03 9.83 -7.72
CA LEU A 157 0.65 8.51 -7.55
C LEU A 157 1.65 8.21 -8.67
N LYS A 158 2.87 7.84 -8.27
CA LYS A 158 4.02 7.55 -9.14
C LYS A 158 4.40 6.08 -9.12
N GLU A 159 4.30 5.45 -7.96
CA GLU A 159 4.70 4.07 -7.72
C GLU A 159 3.55 3.32 -7.04
N LEU A 160 3.17 2.17 -7.60
CA LEU A 160 2.08 1.36 -7.09
C LEU A 160 2.55 -0.09 -6.96
N TYR A 161 2.48 -0.60 -5.73
CA TYR A 161 2.79 -1.98 -5.39
C TYR A 161 1.50 -2.69 -4.96
N ILE A 162 1.15 -3.78 -5.63
CA ILE A 162 -0.06 -4.55 -5.32
C ILE A 162 0.35 -5.96 -4.90
N VAL A 163 -0.01 -6.31 -3.67
CA VAL A 163 0.22 -7.63 -3.10
C VAL A 163 -1.14 -8.19 -2.70
N ASN A 164 -1.76 -8.92 -3.61
CA ASN A 164 -3.07 -9.54 -3.42
C ASN A 164 -3.18 -10.76 -4.32
N CYS A 165 -3.17 -11.95 -3.74
CA CYS A 165 -3.24 -13.21 -4.50
C CYS A 165 -4.68 -13.68 -4.75
N HIS A 166 -5.69 -12.91 -4.34
CA HIS A 166 -7.09 -13.28 -4.53
C HIS A 166 -7.61 -12.81 -5.89
N PRO A 167 -8.34 -13.68 -6.62
CA PRO A 167 -9.01 -13.29 -7.85
C PRO A 167 -10.10 -12.26 -7.61
N GLN A 168 -10.27 -11.36 -8.57
CA GLN A 168 -11.37 -10.40 -8.59
C GLN A 168 -12.69 -11.14 -8.82
N LYS A 169 -13.71 -10.80 -8.05
CA LYS A 169 -15.05 -11.40 -8.19
C LYS A 169 -15.87 -10.64 -9.22
N ASP A 170 -15.73 -9.32 -9.25
CA ASP A 170 -16.54 -8.43 -10.06
C ASP A 170 -15.73 -7.90 -11.25
N LYS A 171 -15.52 -8.78 -12.24
CA LYS A 171 -14.84 -8.46 -13.51
C LYS A 171 -15.68 -7.56 -14.44
N GLN A 172 -16.84 -7.08 -13.99
CA GLN A 172 -17.65 -6.14 -14.77
C GLN A 172 -16.98 -4.77 -14.72
N HIS A 173 -16.13 -4.52 -15.71
CA HIS A 173 -15.51 -3.22 -15.89
C HIS A 173 -16.58 -2.17 -16.15
N SER A 174 -16.59 -1.12 -15.33
CA SER A 174 -17.36 0.10 -15.56
C SER A 174 -16.97 0.69 -16.91
N SER A 175 -17.87 1.43 -17.57
CA SER A 175 -17.51 2.26 -18.73
C SER A 175 -16.56 3.42 -18.35
N THR A 176 -16.33 3.62 -17.05
CA THR A 176 -15.47 4.68 -16.54
C THR A 176 -14.02 4.24 -16.61
N LEU A 177 -13.27 4.81 -17.55
CA LEU A 177 -11.84 4.59 -17.69
C LEU A 177 -11.08 5.13 -16.46
N ILE A 178 -10.42 4.24 -15.73
CA ILE A 178 -9.53 4.59 -14.60
C ILE A 178 -8.22 5.16 -15.17
N ARG A 179 -7.68 6.21 -14.55
CA ARG A 179 -6.47 6.88 -15.04
C ARG A 179 -5.47 7.08 -13.91
N PHE A 180 -4.25 6.60 -14.12
CA PHE A 180 -3.11 6.97 -13.28
C PHE A 180 -2.11 7.81 -14.09
N PRO A 181 -2.29 9.14 -14.14
CA PRO A 181 -1.55 10.00 -15.07
C PRO A 181 -0.05 10.10 -14.80
N TYR A 182 0.38 9.83 -13.56
CA TYR A 182 1.78 9.96 -13.12
C TYR A 182 2.45 8.63 -12.79
N LEU A 183 1.73 7.51 -12.87
CA LEU A 183 2.27 6.20 -12.52
C LEU A 183 3.35 5.80 -13.52
N TRP A 184 4.58 5.65 -13.02
CA TRP A 184 5.75 5.29 -13.82
C TRP A 184 6.33 3.92 -13.44
N LEU A 185 5.98 3.42 -12.25
CA LEU A 185 6.32 2.08 -11.76
C LEU A 185 5.05 1.37 -11.29
N LEU A 186 4.85 0.15 -11.78
CA LEU A 186 3.84 -0.78 -11.32
C LEU A 186 4.51 -2.09 -10.91
N ASP A 187 4.27 -2.53 -9.67
CA ASP A 187 4.66 -3.85 -9.18
C ASP A 187 3.41 -4.67 -8.88
N ILE A 188 3.25 -5.75 -9.63
CA ILE A 188 2.17 -6.73 -9.52
C ILE A 188 2.75 -8.16 -9.47
N ASP A 189 4.01 -8.31 -9.06
CA ASP A 189 4.69 -9.61 -8.98
C ASP A 189 4.00 -10.56 -8.00
N MET A 190 3.49 -10.01 -6.90
CA MET A 190 2.81 -10.76 -5.84
C MET A 190 1.28 -10.67 -5.96
N ALA A 191 0.77 -10.35 -7.15
CA ALA A 191 -0.65 -10.20 -7.43
C ALA A 191 -1.22 -11.40 -8.22
N HIS A 192 -2.53 -11.62 -8.10
CA HIS A 192 -3.28 -12.54 -8.95
C HIS A 192 -3.27 -12.09 -10.42
N MET A 193 -3.47 -13.02 -11.37
CA MET A 193 -3.48 -12.73 -12.80
C MET A 193 -4.59 -11.75 -13.25
N ASP A 194 -5.67 -11.62 -12.47
CA ASP A 194 -6.74 -10.68 -12.77
C ASP A 194 -6.24 -9.22 -12.72
N TYR A 195 -5.33 -8.89 -11.80
CA TYR A 195 -4.72 -7.56 -11.73
C TYR A 195 -3.79 -7.31 -12.92
N VAL A 196 -3.16 -8.36 -13.45
CA VAL A 196 -2.36 -8.26 -14.68
C VAL A 196 -3.26 -7.90 -15.86
N GLU A 197 -4.41 -8.56 -16.00
CA GLU A 197 -5.40 -8.24 -17.03
C GLU A 197 -5.93 -6.81 -16.88
N GLU A 198 -6.30 -6.42 -15.66
CA GLU A 198 -6.84 -5.10 -15.32
C GLU A 198 -5.88 -3.95 -15.69
N PHE A 199 -4.59 -4.07 -15.32
CA PHE A 199 -3.62 -3.00 -15.53
C PHE A 199 -2.95 -3.00 -16.91
N LEU A 200 -2.84 -4.15 -17.58
CA LEU A 200 -2.19 -4.18 -18.90
C LEU A 200 -3.13 -3.78 -20.03
N PHE A 201 -4.44 -4.00 -19.88
CA PHE A 201 -5.40 -3.66 -20.92
C PHE A 201 -5.82 -2.18 -20.80
N ASP A 202 -5.37 -1.35 -21.76
CA ASP A 202 -5.57 0.11 -21.75
C ASP A 202 -7.06 0.54 -21.76
N LYS A 203 -7.98 -0.38 -22.13
CA LYS A 203 -9.44 -0.17 -22.02
C LYS A 203 -9.95 -0.12 -20.57
N ASN A 204 -9.22 -0.71 -19.63
CA ASN A 204 -9.58 -0.83 -18.23
C ASN A 204 -8.91 0.29 -17.41
N ILE A 205 -7.58 0.33 -17.48
CA ILE A 205 -6.75 1.31 -16.78
C ILE A 205 -5.79 1.97 -17.77
N HIS A 206 -5.85 3.30 -17.85
CA HIS A 206 -4.95 4.08 -18.69
C HIS A 206 -3.70 4.51 -17.93
N LEU A 207 -2.54 4.07 -18.41
CA LEU A 207 -1.23 4.27 -17.79
C LEU A 207 -0.27 4.99 -18.76
N PRO A 208 -0.44 6.30 -19.00
CA PRO A 208 0.29 7.01 -20.06
C PRO A 208 1.79 7.13 -19.80
N ARG A 209 2.23 7.01 -18.54
CA ARG A 209 3.62 7.20 -18.12
C ARG A 209 4.29 5.94 -17.56
N LEU A 210 3.68 4.77 -17.71
CA LEU A 210 4.26 3.53 -17.22
C LEU A 210 5.55 3.20 -17.97
N LEU A 211 6.65 3.09 -17.23
CA LEU A 211 7.98 2.77 -17.77
C LEU A 211 8.58 1.51 -17.15
N ASN A 212 8.18 1.16 -15.93
CA ASN A 212 8.74 0.03 -15.17
C ASN A 212 7.59 -0.88 -14.73
N LEU A 213 7.74 -2.17 -15.01
CA LEU A 213 6.80 -3.20 -14.62
C LEU A 213 7.56 -4.31 -13.90
N SER A 214 7.10 -4.69 -12.71
CA SER A 214 7.52 -5.92 -12.01
C SER A 214 6.34 -6.89 -12.01
N ILE A 215 6.56 -8.11 -12.52
CA ILE A 215 5.50 -9.10 -12.77
C ILE A 215 6.05 -10.54 -12.88
N LYS A 216 5.26 -11.53 -12.48
CA LYS A 216 5.56 -12.95 -12.74
C LYS A 216 5.41 -13.34 -14.21
N TYR A 217 6.24 -14.27 -14.66
CA TYR A 217 6.25 -14.67 -16.06
C TYR A 217 4.96 -15.35 -16.49
N GLU A 218 4.49 -16.32 -15.72
CA GLU A 218 3.34 -17.15 -16.11
C GLU A 218 2.03 -16.33 -16.27
N PRO A 219 1.59 -15.52 -15.28
CA PRO A 219 0.44 -14.64 -15.45
C PRO A 219 0.59 -13.69 -16.63
N PHE A 220 1.80 -13.15 -16.85
CA PHE A 220 2.06 -12.21 -17.92
C PHE A 220 1.94 -12.86 -19.30
N ALA A 221 2.52 -14.04 -19.46
CA ALA A 221 2.43 -14.82 -20.69
C ALA A 221 0.99 -15.23 -21.00
N ILE A 222 0.20 -15.62 -19.98
CA ILE A 222 -1.22 -15.97 -20.15
C ILE A 222 -2.02 -14.76 -20.64
N VAL A 223 -1.96 -13.63 -19.94
CA VAL A 223 -2.75 -12.43 -20.26
C VAL A 223 -2.38 -11.84 -21.63
N THR A 224 -1.10 -11.88 -21.98
CA THR A 224 -0.62 -11.39 -23.28
C THR A 224 -0.75 -12.41 -24.42
N ASN A 225 -1.26 -13.62 -24.14
CA ASN A 225 -1.26 -14.76 -25.06
C ASN A 225 0.12 -15.00 -25.69
N ASN A 226 1.13 -15.22 -24.86
CA ASN A 226 2.54 -15.31 -25.23
C ASN A 226 2.99 -14.11 -26.07
N PHE A 227 2.63 -12.90 -25.63
CA PHE A 227 3.02 -11.63 -26.27
C PHE A 227 2.52 -11.49 -27.71
N THR A 228 1.28 -11.95 -27.97
CA THR A 228 0.59 -11.76 -29.27
C THR A 228 -0.68 -10.92 -29.18
N ASN A 229 -1.18 -10.66 -27.96
CA ASN A 229 -2.39 -9.89 -27.74
C ASN A 229 -2.15 -8.39 -27.91
N ASP A 230 -2.75 -7.76 -28.92
CA ASP A 230 -2.57 -6.34 -29.20
C ASP A 230 -3.15 -5.41 -28.11
N ALA A 231 -4.11 -5.88 -27.30
CA ALA A 231 -4.74 -5.06 -26.26
C ALA A 231 -3.75 -4.65 -25.15
N ALA A 232 -2.87 -5.56 -24.74
CA ALA A 232 -1.81 -5.28 -23.76
C ALA A 232 -0.55 -4.67 -24.41
N ARG A 233 -0.41 -4.77 -25.74
CA ARG A 233 0.77 -4.30 -26.47
C ARG A 233 0.96 -2.78 -26.37
N VAL A 234 -0.14 -2.01 -26.31
CA VAL A 234 -0.07 -0.54 -26.17
C VAL A 234 0.61 -0.14 -24.86
N THR A 235 0.28 -0.81 -23.76
CA THR A 235 0.89 -0.58 -22.44
C THR A 235 2.32 -1.10 -22.42
N CYS A 236 2.53 -2.34 -22.87
CA CYS A 236 3.84 -3.00 -22.87
C CYS A 236 4.87 -2.30 -23.79
N GLY A 237 4.41 -1.74 -24.91
CA GLY A 237 5.28 -1.07 -25.88
C GLY A 237 5.98 0.18 -25.37
N LYS A 238 5.55 0.72 -24.22
CA LYS A 238 6.13 1.91 -23.57
C LYS A 238 7.19 1.55 -22.51
N LEU A 239 7.27 0.29 -22.09
CA LEU A 239 8.14 -0.15 -21.00
C LEU A 239 9.61 -0.03 -21.37
N LYS A 240 10.40 0.52 -20.43
CA LYS A 240 11.86 0.62 -20.51
C LYS A 240 12.56 -0.38 -19.60
N TYR A 241 11.88 -0.80 -18.54
CA TYR A 241 12.35 -1.80 -17.61
C TYR A 241 11.24 -2.79 -17.32
N LEU A 242 11.59 -4.07 -17.36
CA LEU A 242 10.69 -5.18 -17.08
C LEU A 242 11.44 -6.13 -16.15
N GLU A 243 10.98 -6.19 -14.91
CA GLU A 243 11.45 -7.15 -13.92
C GLU A 243 10.52 -8.35 -13.92
N ILE A 244 11.11 -9.52 -14.14
CA ILE A 244 10.43 -10.80 -14.05
C ILE A 244 11.18 -11.60 -13.00
N SER A 245 10.49 -11.90 -11.89
CA SER A 245 11.05 -12.58 -10.72
C SER A 245 11.48 -14.03 -11.00
N GLU A 246 10.95 -14.63 -12.06
CA GLU A 246 11.17 -16.02 -12.45
C GLU A 246 12.10 -16.13 -13.68
N PRO A 247 12.99 -17.14 -13.73
CA PRO A 247 13.73 -17.43 -14.94
C PRO A 247 12.77 -17.81 -16.08
N PHE A 248 12.96 -17.21 -17.27
CA PHE A 248 12.16 -17.53 -18.44
C PHE A 248 12.98 -17.49 -19.73
N VAL A 249 12.47 -18.15 -20.76
CA VAL A 249 13.02 -18.09 -22.12
C VAL A 249 12.17 -17.10 -22.92
N ARG A 250 12.82 -16.10 -23.52
CA ARG A 250 12.14 -15.09 -24.35
C ARG A 250 11.45 -15.78 -25.54
N PRO A 251 10.12 -15.68 -25.68
CA PRO A 251 9.42 -16.19 -26.85
C PRO A 251 9.69 -15.32 -28.08
N GLU A 252 9.35 -15.84 -29.26
CA GLU A 252 9.65 -15.22 -30.57
C GLU A 252 9.19 -13.76 -30.68
N ASN A 253 7.99 -13.45 -30.17
CA ASN A 253 7.40 -12.11 -30.28
C ASN A 253 7.86 -11.12 -29.20
N PHE A 254 8.69 -11.55 -28.24
CA PHE A 254 9.05 -10.75 -27.06
C PHE A 254 9.63 -9.38 -27.45
N HIS A 255 10.61 -9.34 -28.34
CA HIS A 255 11.25 -8.09 -28.76
C HIS A 255 10.31 -7.14 -29.51
N GLN A 256 9.34 -7.67 -30.26
CA GLN A 256 8.34 -6.85 -30.96
C GLN A 256 7.28 -6.29 -30.01
N TYR A 257 7.03 -7.01 -28.92
CA TYR A 257 6.10 -6.62 -27.87
C TYR A 257 6.69 -5.56 -26.93
N PHE A 258 8.02 -5.56 -26.78
CA PHE A 258 8.78 -4.66 -25.92
C PHE A 258 9.91 -3.93 -26.65
N PRO A 259 9.60 -3.05 -27.62
CA PRO A 259 10.59 -2.41 -28.48
C PRO A 259 11.53 -1.42 -27.75
N LEU A 260 11.22 -1.03 -26.51
CA LEU A 260 11.96 -0.05 -25.72
C LEU A 260 12.73 -0.64 -24.53
N LEU A 261 12.66 -1.97 -24.32
CA LEU A 261 13.46 -2.61 -23.27
C LEU A 261 14.94 -2.59 -23.63
N LEU A 262 15.76 -2.14 -22.68
CA LEU A 262 17.22 -2.14 -22.75
C LEU A 262 17.80 -3.54 -22.50
#